data_AF-A0A2D7C3B1-F1
#
_entry.id   AF-A0A2D7C3B1-F1
#
_cell.length_a   1.000
_cell.length_b   1.000
_cell.length_c   1.000
_cell.angle_alpha   90.00
_cell.angle_beta   90.00
_cell.angle_gamma   90.00
#
_symmetry.space_group_name_H-M   'P 1'
#
loop_
_entity.id
_entity.type
_entity.pdbx_description
1 polymer ?
#
loop_
_entity_poly.entity_id
_entity_poly.type
_entity_poly.pdbx_seq_one_letter_code
_entity_poly.pdbx_strand_id
1 'polypeptide(L)'
;MTSNEQKKRQIIAKGKRPYFLNDPASDKLLAMITALVGEFSVLKDRIDTHERLAAEGKVATPENIENFILTDDIEAKRDISRQEILDRVYRIIKNQNLDTWEDKTEIYNGLISKFSKE
;
A
#
# COMPACT_ATOMS: atom_id res chain seq x y z
N MET A 1 47.09 -2.81 -19.62
CA MET A 1 45.76 -3.38 -19.35
C MET A 1 45.28 -2.85 -18.02
N THR A 2 44.62 -1.70 -18.00
CA THR A 2 44.11 -1.08 -16.77
C THR A 2 42.64 -1.47 -16.60
N SER A 3 42.39 -2.26 -15.56
CA SER A 3 41.07 -2.75 -15.16
C SER A 3 40.15 -1.57 -14.85
N ASN A 4 39.16 -1.33 -15.71
CA ASN A 4 38.16 -0.29 -15.50
C ASN A 4 37.10 -0.83 -14.53
N GLU A 5 37.32 -0.60 -13.24
CA GLU A 5 36.39 -0.97 -12.17
C GLU A 5 35.16 -0.05 -12.25
N GLN A 6 34.11 -0.52 -12.92
CA GLN A 6 32.85 0.21 -13.05
C GLN A 6 32.20 0.39 -11.68
N LYS A 7 32.37 1.58 -11.08
CA LYS A 7 31.61 1.98 -9.88
C LYS A 7 30.11 1.84 -10.13
N LYS A 8 29.49 0.90 -9.41
CA LYS A 8 28.04 0.64 -9.41
C LYS A 8 27.30 1.97 -9.17
N ARG A 9 26.52 2.43 -10.16
CA ARG A 9 25.77 3.68 -10.06
C ARG A 9 24.80 3.58 -8.89
N GLN A 10 24.99 4.42 -7.89
CA GLN A 10 24.02 4.56 -6.81
C GLN A 10 22.76 5.24 -7.37
N ILE A 11 21.67 4.49 -7.47
CA ILE A 11 20.35 5.00 -7.86
C ILE A 11 19.71 5.59 -6.60
N ILE A 12 20.29 6.68 -6.08
CA ILE A 12 19.68 7.43 -4.99
C ILE A 12 18.93 8.59 -5.62
N ALA A 13 17.62 8.64 -5.42
CA ALA A 13 16.81 9.77 -5.84
C ALA A 13 17.39 11.05 -5.22
N LYS A 14 17.76 12.03 -6.05
CA LYS A 14 18.41 13.29 -5.62
C LYS A 14 17.45 14.28 -4.96
N GLY A 15 16.15 13.95 -4.87
CA GLY A 15 15.13 14.81 -4.28
C GLY A 15 15.13 14.74 -2.75
N LYS A 16 14.95 15.89 -2.10
CA LYS A 16 14.64 15.93 -0.66
C LYS A 16 13.30 15.22 -0.43
N ARG A 17 13.21 14.37 0.60
CA ARG A 17 11.96 13.69 0.95
C ARG A 17 10.86 14.74 1.17
N PRO A 18 9.70 14.65 0.50
CA PRO A 18 8.59 15.56 0.74
C PRO A 18 8.04 15.36 2.15
N TYR A 19 7.68 16.46 2.78
CA TYR A 19 6.94 16.50 4.04
C TYR A 19 5.56 17.09 3.75
N PHE A 20 4.52 16.43 4.23
CA PHE A 20 3.12 16.75 3.96
C PHE A 20 2.42 17.31 5.19
N LEU A 21 2.89 16.98 6.39
CA LEU A 21 2.35 17.47 7.66
C LEU A 21 3.19 18.61 8.23
N ASN A 22 2.56 19.44 9.08
CA ASN A 22 3.20 20.57 9.73
C ASN A 22 4.42 20.18 10.57
N ASP A 23 4.37 19.00 11.19
CA ASP A 23 5.48 18.43 11.95
C ASP A 23 6.12 17.26 11.18
N PRO A 24 7.42 17.37 10.81
CA PRO A 24 8.16 16.29 10.16
C PRO A 24 8.25 14.98 10.95
N ALA A 25 8.10 14.99 12.28
CA ALA A 25 8.09 13.76 13.07
C ALA A 25 6.79 12.97 12.87
N SER A 26 5.66 13.68 12.77
CA SER A 26 4.35 13.10 12.45
C SER A 26 4.32 12.39 11.09
N ASP A 27 4.94 12.97 10.05
CA ASP A 27 5.07 12.32 8.73
C ASP A 27 5.88 11.02 8.77
N LYS A 28 6.98 11.03 9.53
CA LYS A 28 7.82 9.84 9.70
C LYS A 28 7.04 8.75 10.42
N LEU A 29 6.30 9.11 11.47
CA LEU A 29 5.48 8.18 12.22
C LEU A 29 4.39 7.58 11.35
N LEU A 30 3.66 8.41 10.59
CA LEU A 30 2.67 7.94 9.64
C LEU A 30 3.27 6.95 8.65
N ALA A 31 4.42 7.28 8.05
CA ALA A 31 5.10 6.39 7.11
C ALA A 31 5.53 5.05 7.74
N MET A 32 6.03 5.07 8.99
CA MET A 32 6.38 3.84 9.72
C MET A 32 5.15 2.97 9.99
N ILE A 33 4.03 3.58 10.40
CA ILE A 33 2.76 2.88 10.64
C ILE A 33 2.22 2.29 9.33
N THR A 34 2.20 3.07 8.24
CA THR A 34 1.76 2.59 6.92
C THR A 34 2.58 1.39 6.46
N ALA A 35 3.91 1.45 6.61
CA ALA A 35 4.78 0.32 6.27
C ALA A 35 4.45 -0.92 7.11
N LEU A 36 4.30 -0.75 8.42
CA LEU A 36 3.94 -1.84 9.33
C LEU A 36 2.57 -2.46 8.99
N VAL A 37 1.59 -1.65 8.61
CA VAL A 37 0.26 -2.12 8.17
C VAL A 37 0.37 -2.94 6.88
N GLY A 38 1.26 -2.56 5.97
CA GLY A 38 1.57 -3.34 4.77
C GLY A 38 2.11 -4.73 5.11
N GLU A 39 3.09 -4.81 6.00
CA GLU A 39 3.63 -6.09 6.49
C GLU A 39 2.56 -6.93 7.21
N PHE A 40 1.72 -6.28 8.04
CA PHE A 40 0.60 -6.95 8.71
C PHE A 40 -0.40 -7.53 7.71
N SER A 41 -0.68 -6.81 6.62
CA SER A 41 -1.54 -7.31 5.55
C SER A 41 -0.99 -8.60 4.93
N VAL A 42 0.32 -8.63 4.64
CA VAL A 42 0.99 -9.82 4.09
C VAL A 42 0.92 -10.98 5.08
N LEU A 43 1.11 -10.74 6.38
CA LEU A 43 0.97 -11.76 7.41
C LEU A 43 -0.45 -12.32 7.49
N LYS A 44 -1.47 -11.45 7.40
CA LYS A 44 -2.87 -11.89 7.42
C LYS A 44 -3.22 -12.75 6.20
N ASP A 45 -2.73 -12.37 5.01
CA ASP A 45 -2.91 -13.17 3.80
C ASP A 45 -2.20 -14.53 3.91
N ARG A 46 -1.03 -14.57 4.56
CA ARG A 46 -0.32 -15.82 4.83
C ARG A 46 -1.12 -16.71 5.78
N ILE A 47 -1.69 -16.16 6.86
CA ILE A 47 -2.57 -16.88 7.79
C ILE A 47 -3.81 -17.43 7.07
N ASP A 48 -4.45 -16.64 6.20
CA ASP A 48 -5.56 -17.11 5.37
C ASP A 48 -5.14 -18.30 4.49
N THR A 49 -3.94 -18.28 3.89
CA THR A 49 -3.40 -19.47 3.18
C THR A 49 -3.24 -20.67 4.11
N HIS A 50 -2.75 -20.49 5.34
CA HIS A 50 -2.64 -21.57 6.32
C HIS A 50 -4.00 -22.21 6.63
N GLU A 51 -5.03 -21.40 6.84
CA GLU A 51 -6.40 -21.87 7.12
C GLU A 51 -6.99 -22.64 5.93
N ARG A 52 -6.74 -22.17 4.70
CA ARG A 52 -7.21 -22.84 3.48
C ARG A 52 -6.51 -24.17 3.23
N LEU A 53 -5.19 -24.23 3.40
CA LEU A 53 -4.44 -25.48 3.31
C LEU A 53 -4.94 -26.49 4.33
N ALA A 54 -5.24 -26.05 5.57
CA ALA A 54 -5.82 -26.90 6.59
C ALA A 54 -7.22 -27.40 6.21
N ALA A 55 -8.06 -26.56 5.59
CA ALA A 55 -9.38 -26.95 5.08
C ALA A 55 -9.28 -27.99 3.94
N GLU A 56 -8.21 -27.95 3.15
CA GLU A 56 -7.89 -28.96 2.13
C GLU A 56 -7.23 -30.24 2.71
N GLY A 57 -7.01 -30.30 4.04
CA GLY A 57 -6.31 -31.40 4.69
C GLY A 57 -4.81 -31.46 4.40
N LYS A 58 -4.23 -30.37 3.86
CA LYS A 58 -2.80 -30.25 3.57
C LYS A 58 -2.05 -29.65 4.75
N VAL A 59 -0.84 -30.14 5.00
CA VAL A 59 0.06 -29.55 6.00
C VAL A 59 0.57 -28.21 5.48
N ALA A 60 0.47 -27.16 6.29
CA ALA A 60 0.95 -25.84 5.91
C ALA A 60 2.48 -25.73 6.07
N THR A 61 3.21 -26.29 5.12
CA THR A 61 4.67 -26.12 4.97
C THR A 61 4.97 -24.85 4.18
N PRO A 62 6.19 -24.27 4.29
CA PRO A 62 6.59 -23.13 3.47
C PRO A 62 6.36 -23.36 1.98
N GLU A 63 6.73 -24.54 1.46
CA GLU A 63 6.54 -24.90 0.06
C GLU A 63 5.07 -24.94 -0.36
N ASN A 64 4.19 -25.51 0.46
CA ASN A 64 2.76 -25.57 0.16
C ASN A 64 2.10 -24.18 0.18
N ILE A 65 2.59 -23.26 1.01
CA ILE A 65 2.10 -21.88 1.08
C ILE A 65 2.51 -21.10 -0.17
N GLU A 66 3.77 -21.19 -0.59
CA GLU A 66 4.25 -20.48 -1.79
C GLU A 66 3.64 -21.04 -3.08
N ASN A 67 3.32 -22.34 -3.11
CA ASN A 67 2.67 -22.99 -4.26
C ASN A 67 1.13 -22.91 -4.24
N PHE A 68 0.53 -22.26 -3.24
CA PHE A 68 -0.92 -22.14 -3.15
C PHE A 68 -1.46 -21.22 -4.24
N ILE A 69 -2.35 -21.74 -5.09
CA ILE A 69 -2.95 -20.98 -6.19
C ILE A 69 -4.21 -20.28 -5.70
N LEU A 70 -4.23 -18.95 -5.80
CA LEU A 70 -5.40 -18.15 -5.48
C LEU A 70 -6.43 -18.26 -6.61
N THR A 71 -7.69 -18.47 -6.24
CA THR A 71 -8.82 -18.30 -7.15
C THR A 71 -9.32 -16.85 -7.07
N ASP A 72 -10.01 -16.39 -8.12
CA ASP A 72 -10.52 -15.01 -8.19
C ASP A 72 -11.40 -14.62 -6.99
N ASP A 73 -12.19 -15.56 -6.45
CA ASP A 73 -13.01 -15.34 -5.24
C ASP A 73 -12.14 -15.10 -3.98
N ILE A 74 -11.02 -15.82 -3.86
CA ILE A 74 -10.10 -15.66 -2.74
C ILE A 74 -9.37 -14.33 -2.84
N GLU A 75 -8.90 -13.98 -4.04
CA GLU A 75 -8.28 -12.69 -4.34
C GLU A 75 -9.20 -11.53 -3.94
N ALA A 76 -10.47 -11.58 -4.37
CA ALA A 76 -11.47 -10.57 -4.05
C ALA A 76 -11.71 -10.44 -2.54
N LYS A 77 -11.77 -11.56 -1.81
CA LYS A 77 -11.90 -11.55 -0.34
C LYS A 77 -10.68 -10.93 0.34
N ARG A 78 -9.48 -11.20 -0.17
CA ARG A 78 -8.25 -10.56 0.33
C ARG A 78 -8.27 -9.08 0.07
N ASP A 79 -8.63 -8.64 -1.14
CA ASP A 79 -8.78 -7.22 -1.47
C ASP A 79 -9.72 -6.50 -0.50
N ILE A 80 -10.92 -7.04 -0.27
CA ILE A 80 -11.89 -6.47 0.69
C ILE A 80 -11.27 -6.37 2.08
N SER A 81 -10.67 -7.46 2.57
CA SER A 81 -10.01 -7.49 3.88
C SER A 81 -8.87 -6.44 3.98
N ARG A 82 -8.07 -6.27 2.93
CA ARG A 82 -7.00 -5.26 2.88
C ARG A 82 -7.59 -3.85 2.95
N GLN A 83 -8.66 -3.57 2.20
CA GLN A 83 -9.37 -2.30 2.28
C GLN A 83 -9.92 -2.03 3.69
N GLU A 84 -10.55 -3.02 4.33
CA GLU A 84 -11.06 -2.88 5.70
C GLU A 84 -9.97 -2.58 6.74
N ILE A 85 -8.76 -3.16 6.58
CA ILE A 85 -7.63 -2.82 7.45
C ILE A 85 -7.24 -1.36 7.27
N LEU A 86 -7.10 -0.90 6.03
CA LEU A 86 -6.74 0.48 5.72
C LEU A 86 -7.83 1.45 6.22
N ASP A 87 -9.10 1.14 5.99
CA ASP A 87 -10.23 1.95 6.46
C ASP A 87 -10.22 2.06 7.99
N ARG A 88 -9.94 0.98 8.73
CA ARG A 88 -9.85 1.03 10.20
C ARG A 88 -8.69 1.88 10.69
N VAL A 89 -7.51 1.73 10.09
CA VAL A 89 -6.30 2.48 10.49
C VAL A 89 -6.44 3.95 10.16
N TYR A 90 -6.92 4.29 8.96
CA TYR A 90 -7.04 5.66 8.48
C TYR A 90 -8.38 6.32 8.80
N ARG A 91 -9.28 5.64 9.52
CA ARG A 91 -10.61 6.16 9.88
C ARG A 91 -10.56 7.56 10.48
N ILE A 92 -9.61 7.81 11.38
CA ILE A 92 -9.47 9.10 12.08
C ILE A 92 -9.13 10.20 11.07
N ILE A 93 -8.17 9.93 10.18
CA ILE A 93 -7.78 10.87 9.12
C ILE A 93 -8.95 11.12 8.19
N LYS A 94 -9.64 10.07 7.74
CA LYS A 94 -10.83 10.16 6.89
C LYS A 94 -11.92 11.02 7.53
N ASN A 95 -12.22 10.81 8.80
CA ASN A 95 -13.26 11.52 9.54
C ASN A 95 -12.94 13.00 9.80
N GLN A 96 -11.69 13.32 10.18
CA GLN A 96 -11.26 14.72 10.37
C GLN A 96 -11.32 15.49 9.06
N ASN A 97 -10.98 14.79 7.99
CA ASN A 97 -10.91 15.38 6.70
C ASN A 97 -12.27 15.42 6.01
N LEU A 98 -13.23 14.54 6.30
CA LEU A 98 -14.55 14.44 5.63
C LEU A 98 -15.29 15.78 5.49
N ASP A 99 -15.10 16.72 6.42
CA ASP A 99 -15.62 18.10 6.36
C ASP A 99 -14.97 18.97 5.25
N THR A 100 -13.86 18.53 4.66
CA THR A 100 -13.06 19.22 3.61
C THR A 100 -13.01 18.48 2.27
N TRP A 101 -13.56 17.26 2.16
CA TRP A 101 -13.75 16.54 0.88
C TRP A 101 -15.17 16.74 0.36
N GLU A 102 -15.67 17.97 0.43
CA GLU A 102 -16.72 18.37 -0.51
C GLU A 102 -16.20 18.22 -1.96
N ASP A 103 -17.13 17.89 -2.83
CA ASP A 103 -16.98 17.32 -4.16
C ASP A 103 -15.93 18.03 -5.05
N LYS A 104 -14.67 17.60 -4.96
CA LYS A 104 -13.56 18.13 -5.80
C LYS A 104 -13.75 17.82 -7.29
N THR A 105 -14.74 17.01 -7.66
CA THR A 105 -15.05 16.67 -9.05
C THR A 105 -15.33 17.92 -9.88
N GLU A 106 -16.01 18.92 -9.31
CA GLU A 106 -16.22 20.22 -9.98
C GLU A 106 -14.92 21.00 -10.17
N ILE A 107 -14.01 20.94 -9.19
CA ILE A 107 -12.69 21.61 -9.27
C ILE A 107 -11.81 20.95 -10.35
N TYR A 108 -11.78 19.61 -10.40
CA TYR A 108 -11.03 18.88 -11.43
C TYR A 108 -11.60 19.14 -12.82
N ASN A 109 -12.93 19.10 -12.98
CA ASN A 109 -13.58 19.39 -14.26
C ASN A 109 -13.35 20.84 -14.71
N GLY A 110 -13.37 21.79 -13.78
CA GLY A 110 -13.03 23.19 -14.04
C GLY A 110 -11.60 23.36 -14.56
N LEU A 111 -10.62 22.70 -13.92
CA LEU A 111 -9.23 22.71 -14.36
C LEU A 111 -9.05 22.08 -15.76
N ILE A 112 -9.67 20.92 -15.99
CA ILE A 112 -9.62 20.23 -17.30
C ILE A 112 -10.19 21.13 -18.41
N SER A 113 -11.31 21.80 -18.15
CA SER A 113 -11.94 22.71 -19.13
C SER A 113 -11.09 23.93 -19.48
N LYS A 114 -10.29 24.41 -18.51
CA LYS A 114 -9.38 25.55 -18.68
C LYS A 114 -8.19 25.19 -19.57
N PHE A 115 -7.59 24.01 -19.34
CA PHE A 115 -6.43 23.55 -20.11
C PHE A 115 -6.81 22.90 -21.45
N SER A 116 -8.07 22.54 -21.67
CA SER A 116 -8.55 22.03 -22.96
C SER A 116 -8.92 23.14 -23.97
N LYS A 117 -8.89 24.42 -23.55
CA LYS A 117 -9.22 25.58 -24.39
C LYS A 117 -7.99 26.42 -24.79
N GLU A 118 -6.80 26.02 -24.36
CA GLU A 118 -5.50 26.50 -24.87
C GLU A 118 -4.96 25.50 -25.91
#